data_AF-A0A7V5CAE4-F1
#
_entry.id   AF-A0A7V5CAE4-F1
#
_cell.length_a   1.000
_cell.length_b   1.000
_cell.length_c   1.000
_cell.angle_alpha   90.00
_cell.angle_beta   90.00
_cell.angle_gamma   90.00
#
_symmetry.space_group_name_H-M   'P 1'
#
loop_
_entity.id
_entity.type
_entity.pdbx_description
1 polymer ?
#
loop_
_entity_poly.entity_id
_entity_poly.type
_entity_poly.pdbx_seq_one_letter_code
_entity_poly.pdbx_strand_id
1 'polypeptide(L)'
;MASEILPSFAASALSPEDSAALTDLYLRGTPANTLRAYERDLLYITAWRKAAFGAPPEWPEREDVALRFILDHTTDLAQASPDSPALRAAQALMGAGLRKSLATPAPATLDRRISSWRSFHRMKNLASPFEAPLIRQARMKGRRATAHRAKAKSAHPITREVLEAMLETCDNSLRGIRDRAILMLGWASGGRRRSEITGLMRADVSLRDFARDGVV
;
A
#
# COMPACT_ATOMS: atom_id res chain seq x y z
N MET A 1 -17.06 9.11 -1.70
CA MET A 1 -15.83 8.30 -1.56
C MET A 1 -14.67 8.92 -2.32
N ALA A 2 -14.71 9.06 -3.66
CA ALA A 2 -13.62 9.70 -4.41
C ALA A 2 -13.33 11.15 -3.97
N SER A 3 -14.37 11.95 -3.67
CA SER A 3 -14.24 13.34 -3.21
C SER A 3 -13.45 13.51 -1.90
N GLU A 4 -13.39 12.48 -1.03
CA GLU A 4 -12.66 12.57 0.24
C GLU A 4 -11.15 12.39 0.06
N ILE A 5 -10.74 11.70 -1.01
CA ILE A 5 -9.33 11.42 -1.35
C ILE A 5 -8.71 12.62 -2.07
N LEU A 6 -9.51 13.45 -2.71
CA LEU A 6 -9.01 14.53 -3.54
C LEU A 6 -8.41 15.67 -2.71
N PRO A 7 -7.38 16.35 -3.24
CA PRO A 7 -6.91 17.57 -2.64
C PRO A 7 -8.04 18.58 -2.50
N SER A 8 -8.07 19.26 -1.36
CA SER A 8 -9.02 20.34 -1.14
C SER A 8 -8.34 21.66 -1.49
N PHE A 9 -8.76 22.24 -2.60
CA PHE A 9 -8.37 23.61 -2.98
C PHE A 9 -9.39 24.65 -2.51
N ALA A 10 -10.39 24.25 -1.71
CA ALA A 10 -11.48 25.11 -1.26
C ALA A 10 -11.04 26.32 -0.41
N ALA A 11 -9.84 26.26 0.17
CA ALA A 11 -9.24 27.38 0.92
C ALA A 11 -8.53 28.42 0.03
N SER A 12 -8.51 28.22 -1.28
CA SER A 12 -7.91 29.16 -2.23
C SER A 12 -8.95 30.14 -2.75
N ALA A 13 -8.57 31.39 -3.02
CA ALA A 13 -9.42 32.39 -3.67
C ALA A 13 -9.70 32.09 -5.16
N LEU A 14 -9.58 30.81 -5.56
CA LEU A 14 -9.75 30.34 -6.92
C LEU A 14 -11.23 30.22 -7.27
N SER A 15 -11.51 30.33 -8.56
CA SER A 15 -12.84 30.01 -9.07
C SER A 15 -13.14 28.51 -8.87
N PRO A 16 -14.43 28.10 -8.85
CA PRO A 16 -14.79 26.69 -8.86
C PRO A 16 -14.20 25.91 -10.05
N GLU A 17 -14.06 26.58 -11.21
CA GLU A 17 -13.47 26.01 -12.42
C GLU A 17 -11.98 25.72 -12.24
N ASP A 18 -11.21 26.69 -11.72
CA ASP A 18 -9.78 26.50 -11.44
C ASP A 18 -9.55 25.41 -10.39
N SER A 19 -10.41 25.36 -9.37
CA SER A 19 -10.38 24.31 -8.34
C SER A 19 -10.63 22.92 -8.94
N ALA A 20 -11.56 22.81 -9.89
CA ALA A 20 -11.82 21.57 -10.61
C ALA A 20 -10.64 21.18 -11.53
N ALA A 21 -10.06 22.15 -12.24
CA ALA A 21 -8.89 21.94 -13.09
C ALA A 21 -7.66 21.45 -12.30
N LEU A 22 -7.40 22.03 -11.12
CA LEU A 22 -6.34 21.56 -10.22
C LEU A 22 -6.60 20.15 -9.68
N THR A 23 -7.88 19.84 -9.40
CA THR A 23 -8.29 18.50 -8.96
C THR A 23 -8.05 17.46 -10.05
N ASP A 24 -8.41 17.78 -11.29
CA ASP A 24 -8.12 16.94 -12.47
C ASP A 24 -6.61 16.76 -12.69
N LEU A 25 -5.84 17.84 -12.57
CA LEU A 25 -4.37 17.77 -12.68
C LEU A 25 -3.77 16.80 -11.67
N TYR A 26 -4.24 16.86 -10.41
CA TYR A 26 -3.79 15.95 -9.36
C TYR A 26 -4.15 14.48 -9.66
N LEU A 27 -5.36 14.24 -10.16
CA LEU A 27 -5.81 12.91 -10.56
C LEU A 27 -4.95 12.33 -11.69
N ARG A 28 -4.71 13.12 -12.75
CA ARG A 28 -3.84 12.71 -13.87
C ARG A 28 -2.39 12.51 -13.45
N GLY A 29 -1.90 13.29 -12.51
CA GLY A 29 -0.56 13.16 -11.94
C GLY A 29 -0.38 11.96 -11.00
N THR A 30 -1.48 11.35 -10.52
CA THR A 30 -1.42 10.24 -9.58
C THR A 30 -1.52 8.89 -10.31
N PRO A 31 -0.56 7.97 -10.13
CA PRO A 31 -0.63 6.64 -10.73
C PRO A 31 -1.92 5.88 -10.37
N ALA A 32 -2.54 5.21 -11.35
CA ALA A 32 -3.82 4.51 -11.14
C ALA A 32 -3.78 3.38 -10.10
N ASN A 33 -2.61 2.79 -9.86
CA ASN A 33 -2.40 1.83 -8.77
C ASN A 33 -2.39 2.52 -7.39
N THR A 34 -1.84 3.73 -7.30
CA THR A 34 -1.84 4.56 -6.10
C THR A 34 -3.26 5.02 -5.74
N LEU A 35 -4.04 5.47 -6.74
CA LEU A 35 -5.45 5.84 -6.52
C LEU A 35 -6.26 4.66 -5.95
N ARG A 36 -6.16 3.48 -6.56
CA ARG A 36 -6.83 2.27 -6.06
C ARG A 36 -6.37 1.88 -4.65
N ALA A 37 -5.09 2.06 -4.33
CA ALA A 37 -4.58 1.81 -2.99
C ALA A 37 -5.16 2.79 -1.97
N TYR A 38 -5.25 4.07 -2.32
CA TYR A 38 -5.88 5.11 -1.51
C TYR A 38 -7.37 4.85 -1.30
N GLU A 39 -8.14 4.53 -2.34
CA GLU A 39 -9.56 4.20 -2.21
C GLU A 39 -9.81 3.06 -1.23
N ARG A 40 -9.01 2.00 -1.35
CA ARG A 40 -9.12 0.83 -0.48
C ARG A 40 -8.69 1.12 0.96
N ASP A 41 -7.70 1.99 1.15
CA ASP A 41 -7.29 2.40 2.49
C ASP A 41 -8.26 3.36 3.15
N LEU A 42 -8.86 4.28 2.39
CA LEU A 42 -9.89 5.16 2.90
C LEU A 42 -11.11 4.35 3.34
N LEU A 43 -11.56 3.39 2.53
CA LEU A 43 -12.63 2.46 2.91
C LEU A 43 -12.34 1.75 4.24
N TYR A 44 -11.10 1.26 4.39
CA TYR A 44 -10.66 0.61 5.63
C TYR A 44 -10.64 1.55 6.83
N ILE A 45 -10.03 2.73 6.68
CA ILE A 45 -9.87 3.73 7.74
C ILE A 45 -11.24 4.23 8.18
N THR A 46 -12.14 4.53 7.25
CA THR A 46 -13.50 4.98 7.54
C THR A 46 -14.29 3.93 8.30
N ALA A 47 -14.24 2.67 7.86
CA ALA A 47 -14.91 1.58 8.56
C ALA A 47 -14.33 1.36 9.97
N TRP A 48 -13.01 1.39 10.12
CA TRP A 48 -12.37 1.25 11.43
C TRP A 48 -12.74 2.42 12.36
N ARG A 49 -12.69 3.66 11.86
CA ARG A 49 -12.99 4.86 12.65
C ARG A 49 -14.43 4.83 13.15
N LYS A 50 -15.37 4.47 12.28
CA LYS A 50 -16.78 4.29 12.64
C LYS A 50 -16.96 3.19 13.69
N ALA A 51 -16.27 2.07 13.54
CA ALA A 51 -16.40 0.96 14.50
C ALA A 51 -15.75 1.25 15.86
N ALA A 52 -14.63 1.96 15.88
CA ALA A 52 -13.88 2.25 17.11
C ALA A 52 -14.44 3.46 17.88
N PHE A 53 -15.04 4.43 17.19
CA PHE A 53 -15.44 5.72 17.79
C PHE A 53 -16.84 6.21 17.38
N GLY A 54 -17.58 5.45 16.55
CA GLY A 54 -18.95 5.78 16.16
C GLY A 54 -19.11 6.80 15.03
N ALA A 55 -18.03 7.38 14.51
CA ALA A 55 -18.05 8.45 13.51
C ALA A 55 -17.05 8.17 12.36
N PRO A 56 -17.23 8.75 11.15
CA PRO A 56 -16.21 8.71 10.10
C PRO A 56 -14.96 9.53 10.48
N PRO A 57 -13.86 9.45 9.69
CA PRO A 57 -12.66 10.25 9.92
C PRO A 57 -12.96 11.75 9.80
N GLU A 58 -12.35 12.52 10.69
CA GLU A 58 -12.36 13.99 10.66
C GLU A 58 -10.94 14.47 10.34
N TRP A 59 -10.83 15.56 9.59
CA TRP A 59 -9.56 16.08 9.10
C TRP A 59 -9.36 17.53 9.58
N PRO A 60 -8.30 17.85 10.35
CA PRO A 60 -7.23 16.97 10.78
C PRO A 60 -7.69 15.96 11.83
N GLU A 61 -7.13 14.75 11.78
CA GLU A 61 -7.50 13.71 12.73
C GLU A 61 -6.80 13.94 14.07
N ARG A 62 -7.48 13.55 15.15
CA ARG A 62 -6.99 13.66 16.52
C ARG A 62 -5.86 12.67 16.84
N GLU A 63 -4.98 13.06 17.75
CA GLU A 63 -3.85 12.23 18.18
C GLU A 63 -4.28 10.94 18.90
N ASP A 64 -5.33 10.98 19.71
CA ASP A 64 -5.84 9.82 20.44
C ASP A 64 -6.40 8.75 19.49
N VAL A 65 -7.00 9.17 18.38
CA VAL A 65 -7.44 8.28 17.30
C VAL A 65 -6.24 7.60 16.63
N ALA A 66 -5.18 8.36 16.33
CA ALA A 66 -3.97 7.80 15.75
C ALA A 66 -3.28 6.79 16.69
N LEU A 67 -3.20 7.09 17.99
CA LEU A 67 -2.70 6.16 19.01
C LEU A 67 -3.56 4.90 19.09
N ARG A 68 -4.89 5.06 19.10
CA ARG A 68 -5.81 3.92 19.12
C ARG A 68 -5.67 3.05 17.88
N PHE A 69 -5.50 3.66 16.71
CA PHE A 69 -5.23 2.94 15.47
C PHE A 69 -3.98 2.10 15.56
N ILE A 70 -2.88 2.66 16.08
CA ILE A 70 -1.64 1.89 16.29
C ILE A 70 -1.91 0.71 17.23
N LEU A 71 -2.52 0.95 18.39
CA LEU A 71 -2.78 -0.07 19.40
C LEU A 71 -3.63 -1.24 18.86
N ASP A 72 -4.74 -0.96 18.20
CA ASP A 72 -5.66 -1.95 17.61
C ASP A 72 -5.00 -2.83 16.54
N HIS A 73 -3.92 -2.32 15.93
CA HIS A 73 -3.20 -2.96 14.83
C HIS A 73 -1.83 -3.50 15.25
N THR A 74 -1.43 -3.32 16.51
CA THR A 74 -0.20 -3.91 17.06
C THR A 74 -0.47 -4.93 18.16
N THR A 75 -1.72 -5.29 18.38
CA THR A 75 -2.15 -6.25 19.40
C THR A 75 -2.69 -7.51 18.72
N ASP A 76 -2.42 -8.68 19.28
CA ASP A 76 -3.12 -9.91 18.87
C ASP A 76 -4.49 -9.96 19.56
N LEU A 77 -5.54 -9.93 18.74
CA LEU A 77 -6.92 -9.87 19.25
C LEU A 77 -7.54 -11.26 19.40
N ALA A 78 -6.83 -12.34 19.09
CA ALA A 78 -7.34 -13.69 19.23
C ALA A 78 -7.70 -14.06 20.69
N GLN A 79 -7.01 -13.45 21.66
CA GLN A 79 -7.24 -13.65 23.10
C GLN A 79 -7.74 -12.37 23.79
N ALA A 80 -8.17 -11.37 23.04
CA ALA A 80 -8.71 -10.15 23.63
C ALA A 80 -10.03 -10.44 24.37
N SER A 81 -10.28 -9.71 25.46
CA SER A 81 -11.58 -9.75 26.15
C SER A 81 -12.73 -9.48 25.15
N PRO A 82 -13.87 -10.18 25.26
CA PRO A 82 -15.07 -9.92 24.45
C PRO A 82 -15.51 -8.45 24.46
N ASP A 83 -15.30 -7.75 25.58
CA ASP A 83 -15.65 -6.34 25.76
C ASP A 83 -14.58 -5.37 25.25
N SER A 84 -13.48 -5.87 24.68
CA SER A 84 -12.45 -5.03 24.08
C SER A 84 -13.01 -4.24 22.90
N PRO A 85 -12.94 -2.89 22.92
CA PRO A 85 -13.38 -2.12 21.76
C PRO A 85 -12.53 -2.39 20.51
N ALA A 86 -11.28 -2.86 20.67
CA ALA A 86 -10.41 -3.25 19.57
C ALA A 86 -10.93 -4.52 18.88
N LEU A 87 -11.41 -5.49 19.67
CA LEU A 87 -11.99 -6.72 19.17
C LEU A 87 -13.29 -6.43 18.41
N ARG A 88 -14.19 -5.61 18.97
CA ARG A 88 -15.42 -5.19 18.27
C ARG A 88 -15.14 -4.51 16.94
N ALA A 89 -14.18 -3.58 16.91
CA ALA A 89 -13.77 -2.92 15.67
C ALA A 89 -13.19 -3.91 14.64
N ALA A 90 -12.36 -4.86 15.09
CA ALA A 90 -11.81 -5.89 14.21
C ALA A 90 -12.89 -6.82 13.65
N GLN A 91 -13.87 -7.22 14.46
CA GLN A 91 -15.01 -8.04 14.03
C GLN A 91 -15.89 -7.31 13.02
N ALA A 92 -16.18 -6.01 13.24
CA ALA A 92 -16.91 -5.19 12.27
C ALA A 92 -16.17 -5.12 10.92
N LEU A 93 -14.84 -4.94 10.95
CA LEU A 93 -14.01 -4.95 9.74
C LEU A 93 -13.99 -6.31 9.05
N MET A 94 -14.03 -7.42 9.81
CA MET A 94 -14.11 -8.77 9.23
C MET A 94 -15.48 -9.01 8.57
N GLY A 95 -16.58 -8.61 9.22
CA GLY A 95 -17.92 -8.66 8.64
C GLY A 95 -18.06 -7.85 7.36
N ALA A 96 -17.32 -6.74 7.24
CA ALA A 96 -17.24 -5.93 6.03
C ALA A 96 -16.23 -6.43 4.97
N GLY A 97 -15.53 -7.55 5.22
CA GLY A 97 -14.50 -8.07 4.30
C GLY A 97 -13.22 -7.22 4.22
N LEU A 98 -13.02 -6.29 5.15
CA LEU A 98 -11.90 -5.33 5.19
C LEU A 98 -10.71 -5.85 6.01
N ARG A 99 -10.94 -6.84 6.89
CA ARG A 99 -9.93 -7.55 7.68
C ARG A 99 -10.13 -9.05 7.54
N LYS A 100 -9.03 -9.82 7.49
CA LYS A 100 -9.06 -11.28 7.27
C LYS A 100 -9.11 -12.11 8.56
N SER A 101 -8.48 -11.65 9.63
CA SER A 101 -8.38 -12.39 10.89
C SER A 101 -8.14 -11.46 12.08
N LEU A 102 -8.29 -12.00 13.29
CA LEU A 102 -7.99 -11.30 14.56
C LEU A 102 -6.50 -11.19 14.87
N ALA A 103 -5.66 -11.98 14.21
CA ALA A 103 -4.21 -11.91 14.35
C ALA A 103 -3.69 -10.50 14.06
N THR A 104 -2.58 -10.15 14.68
CA THR A 104 -1.91 -8.88 14.44
C THR A 104 -1.53 -8.74 12.96
N PRO A 105 -1.90 -7.65 12.28
CA PRO A 105 -1.50 -7.44 10.89
C PRO A 105 0.02 -7.30 10.77
N ALA A 106 0.56 -7.71 9.62
CA ALA A 106 1.98 -7.50 9.33
C ALA A 106 2.36 -6.01 9.48
N PRO A 107 3.55 -5.67 10.00
CA PRO A 107 3.98 -4.28 10.17
C PRO A 107 3.87 -3.43 8.90
N ALA A 108 4.17 -4.03 7.74
CA ALA A 108 4.03 -3.38 6.44
C ALA A 108 2.58 -2.96 6.11
N THR A 109 1.58 -3.72 6.58
CA THR A 109 0.17 -3.39 6.38
C THR A 109 -0.24 -2.16 7.19
N LEU A 110 0.21 -2.08 8.45
CA LEU A 110 0.02 -0.91 9.31
C LEU A 110 0.73 0.31 8.72
N ASP A 111 2.00 0.15 8.33
CA ASP A 111 2.83 1.21 7.73
C ASP A 111 2.18 1.78 6.47
N ARG A 112 1.65 0.91 5.59
CA ARG A 112 0.94 1.32 4.37
C ARG A 112 -0.29 2.17 4.67
N ARG A 113 -1.14 1.74 5.62
CA ARG A 113 -2.35 2.50 5.99
C ARG A 113 -2.02 3.84 6.64
N ILE A 114 -1.01 3.88 7.51
CA ILE A 114 -0.51 5.14 8.10
C ILE A 114 0.03 6.07 7.00
N SER A 115 0.73 5.53 6.00
CA SER A 115 1.18 6.31 4.85
C SER A 115 0.01 6.93 4.07
N SER A 116 -1.05 6.16 3.82
CA SER A 116 -2.27 6.68 3.20
C SER A 116 -2.91 7.77 4.05
N TRP A 117 -2.98 7.58 5.38
CA TRP A 117 -3.49 8.58 6.31
C TRP A 117 -2.70 9.90 6.25
N ARG A 118 -1.37 9.83 6.22
CA ARG A 118 -0.49 11.00 6.05
C ARG A 118 -0.72 11.67 4.69
N SER A 119 -0.87 10.88 3.63
CA SER A 119 -1.19 11.39 2.31
C SER A 119 -2.54 12.12 2.29
N PHE A 120 -3.58 11.61 2.94
CA PHE A 120 -4.90 12.27 3.01
C PHE A 120 -4.84 13.63 3.72
N HIS A 121 -4.07 13.74 4.81
CA HIS A 121 -3.81 15.03 5.44
C HIS A 121 -3.06 15.98 4.51
N ARG A 122 -1.97 15.51 3.89
CA ARG A 122 -1.15 16.32 2.98
C ARG A 122 -1.95 16.83 1.79
N MET A 123 -2.82 16.01 1.20
CA MET A 123 -3.71 16.42 0.12
C MET A 123 -4.65 17.55 0.52
N LYS A 124 -5.03 17.64 1.80
CA LYS A 124 -5.86 18.72 2.36
C LYS A 124 -5.02 19.87 2.94
N ASN A 125 -3.70 19.85 2.75
CA ASN A 125 -2.75 20.79 3.35
C ASN A 125 -2.82 20.84 4.89
N LEU A 126 -3.05 19.69 5.53
CA LEU A 126 -3.17 19.55 6.97
C LEU A 126 -1.98 18.82 7.57
N ALA A 127 -1.66 19.14 8.83
CA ALA A 127 -0.71 18.36 9.61
C ALA A 127 -1.32 16.99 9.98
N SER A 128 -0.53 15.92 9.87
CA SER A 128 -0.97 14.58 10.25
C SER A 128 -0.61 14.29 11.71
N PRO A 129 -1.51 13.72 12.53
CA PRO A 129 -1.18 13.31 13.90
C PRO A 129 -0.05 12.27 13.93
N PHE A 130 0.12 11.49 12.85
CA PHE A 130 1.20 10.51 12.74
C PHE A 130 2.60 11.11 12.64
N GLU A 131 2.75 12.43 12.52
CA GLU A 131 4.06 13.09 12.61
C GLU A 131 4.43 13.54 14.03
N ALA A 132 3.47 13.54 14.96
CA ALA A 132 3.74 13.84 16.37
C ALA A 132 4.80 12.89 16.95
N PRO A 133 5.81 13.39 17.70
CA PRO A 133 6.92 12.57 18.20
C PRO A 133 6.46 11.33 18.98
N LEU A 134 5.48 11.49 19.87
CA LEU A 134 4.95 10.41 20.68
C LEU A 134 4.28 9.32 19.83
N ILE A 135 3.51 9.71 18.81
CA ILE A 135 2.82 8.77 17.90
C ILE A 135 3.84 8.03 17.03
N ARG A 136 4.88 8.71 16.54
CA ARG A 136 5.99 8.06 15.83
C ARG A 136 6.71 7.04 16.71
N GLN A 137 6.93 7.37 17.98
CA GLN A 137 7.54 6.46 18.95
C GLN A 137 6.64 5.26 19.24
N ALA A 138 5.33 5.47 19.46
CA ALA A 138 4.35 4.41 19.67
C ALA A 138 4.32 3.44 18.47
N ARG A 139 4.29 3.97 17.23
CA ARG A 139 4.38 3.17 16.01
C ARG A 139 5.67 2.36 15.98
N MET A 140 6.83 2.97 16.26
CA MET A 140 8.11 2.26 16.25
C MET A 140 8.13 1.11 17.27
N LYS A 141 7.66 1.37 18.49
CA LYS A 141 7.63 0.37 19.57
C LYS A 141 6.64 -0.76 19.26
N GLY A 142 5.46 -0.42 18.76
CA GLY A 142 4.46 -1.40 18.30
C GLY A 142 5.00 -2.28 17.16
N ARG A 143 5.72 -1.71 16.19
CA ARG A 143 6.39 -2.48 15.13
C ARG A 143 7.41 -3.47 15.69
N ARG A 144 8.20 -3.06 16.69
CA ARG A 144 9.20 -3.95 17.31
C ARG A 144 8.54 -5.08 18.11
N ALA A 145 7.48 -4.77 18.85
CA ALA A 145 6.74 -5.77 19.62
C ALA A 145 6.07 -6.82 18.72
N THR A 146 5.68 -6.43 17.51
CA THR A 146 4.98 -7.28 16.53
C THR A 146 5.90 -7.84 15.45
N ALA A 147 7.19 -7.51 15.50
CA ALA A 147 8.16 -8.00 14.55
C ALA A 147 8.37 -9.50 14.76
N HIS A 148 7.64 -10.31 14.01
CA HIS A 148 7.98 -11.72 13.86
C HIS A 148 9.31 -11.86 13.10
N ARG A 149 10.04 -12.94 13.38
CA ARG A 149 11.24 -13.35 12.64
C ARG A 149 10.95 -13.25 11.13
N ALA A 150 11.86 -12.61 10.38
CA ALA A 150 11.69 -12.42 8.95
C ALA A 150 11.37 -13.76 8.28
N LYS A 151 10.14 -13.92 7.79
CA LYS A 151 9.74 -15.09 7.01
C LYS A 151 10.19 -14.86 5.57
N ALA A 152 10.58 -15.95 4.89
CA ALA A 152 10.84 -15.90 3.46
C ALA A 152 9.64 -15.26 2.74
N LYS A 153 9.91 -14.31 1.83
CA LYS A 153 8.85 -13.56 1.12
C LYS A 153 7.99 -14.47 0.24
N SER A 154 8.53 -15.61 -0.18
CA SER A 154 7.81 -16.69 -0.85
C SER A 154 8.10 -18.00 -0.13
N ALA A 155 7.08 -18.83 0.06
CA ALA A 155 7.25 -20.21 0.51
C ALA A 155 7.93 -21.08 -0.57
N HIS A 156 7.80 -20.68 -1.84
CA HIS A 156 8.37 -21.35 -3.00
C HIS A 156 9.05 -20.29 -3.88
N PRO A 157 10.28 -19.86 -3.54
CA PRO A 157 11.02 -18.97 -4.44
C PRO A 157 11.31 -19.72 -5.74
N ILE A 158 11.23 -19.03 -6.87
CA ILE A 158 11.83 -19.53 -8.10
C ILE A 158 13.34 -19.50 -7.83
N THR A 159 13.98 -20.67 -7.79
CA THR A 159 15.44 -20.79 -7.76
C THR A 159 15.97 -20.89 -9.18
N ARG A 160 17.29 -20.91 -9.36
CA ARG A 160 17.89 -21.07 -10.68
C ARG A 160 17.42 -22.36 -11.34
N GLU A 161 17.39 -23.45 -10.59
CA GLU A 161 17.00 -24.78 -11.07
C GLU A 161 15.53 -24.81 -11.49
N VAL A 162 14.66 -24.14 -10.71
CA VAL A 162 13.23 -24.00 -11.07
C VAL A 162 13.07 -23.15 -12.33
N LEU A 163 13.83 -22.06 -12.45
CA LEU A 163 13.82 -21.22 -13.66
C LEU A 163 14.26 -22.02 -14.89
N GLU A 164 15.36 -22.77 -14.79
CA GLU A 164 15.88 -23.59 -15.89
C GLU A 164 14.82 -24.60 -16.36
N ALA A 165 14.17 -25.31 -15.42
CA ALA A 165 13.06 -26.21 -15.74
C ALA A 165 11.87 -25.50 -16.40
N MET A 166 11.53 -24.26 -16.00
CA MET A 166 10.49 -23.47 -16.66
C MET A 166 10.89 -23.06 -18.09
N LEU A 167 12.15 -22.69 -18.31
CA LEU A 167 12.67 -22.29 -19.62
C LEU A 167 12.69 -23.45 -20.61
N GLU A 168 12.92 -24.69 -20.14
CA GLU A 168 12.83 -25.91 -20.95
C GLU A 168 11.43 -26.15 -21.53
N THR A 169 10.37 -25.72 -20.83
CA THR A 169 9.00 -25.82 -21.34
C THR A 169 8.66 -24.77 -22.40
N CYS A 170 9.50 -23.75 -22.58
CA CYS A 170 9.30 -22.70 -23.58
C CYS A 170 9.80 -23.19 -24.94
N ASP A 171 8.87 -23.51 -25.85
CA ASP A 171 9.19 -23.94 -27.22
C ASP A 171 9.64 -22.78 -28.13
N ASN A 172 9.88 -23.09 -29.41
CA ASN A 172 10.28 -22.10 -30.42
C ASN A 172 9.08 -21.41 -31.09
N SER A 173 7.86 -21.58 -30.58
CA SER A 173 6.72 -20.80 -31.03
C SER A 173 6.86 -19.34 -30.57
N LEU A 174 6.12 -18.42 -31.18
CA LEU A 174 6.08 -17.02 -30.71
C LEU A 174 5.66 -16.92 -29.23
N ARG A 175 4.81 -17.84 -28.76
CA ARG A 175 4.41 -17.92 -27.35
C ARG A 175 5.58 -18.35 -26.47
N GLY A 176 6.28 -19.42 -26.84
CA GLY A 176 7.44 -19.91 -26.09
C GLY A 176 8.57 -18.89 -26.04
N ILE A 177 8.87 -18.22 -27.15
CA ILE A 177 9.87 -17.12 -27.20
C ILE A 177 9.48 -15.97 -26.27
N ARG A 178 8.20 -15.55 -26.29
CA ARG A 178 7.69 -14.50 -25.40
C ARG A 178 7.82 -14.89 -23.92
N ASP A 179 7.39 -16.09 -23.57
CA ASP A 179 7.38 -16.56 -22.19
C ASP A 179 8.82 -16.70 -21.66
N ARG A 180 9.73 -17.23 -22.49
CA ARG A 180 11.17 -17.25 -22.22
C ARG A 180 11.73 -15.85 -21.94
N ALA A 181 11.41 -14.87 -22.80
CA ALA A 181 11.86 -13.49 -22.62
C ALA A 181 11.33 -12.86 -21.33
N ILE A 182 10.05 -13.09 -20.98
CA ILE A 182 9.43 -12.60 -19.74
C ILE A 182 10.11 -13.20 -18.50
N LEU A 183 10.35 -14.52 -18.50
CA LEU A 183 11.00 -15.21 -17.38
C LEU A 183 12.43 -14.72 -17.17
N MET A 184 13.23 -14.65 -18.25
CA MET A 184 14.61 -14.17 -18.19
C MET A 184 14.71 -12.71 -17.77
N LEU A 185 13.84 -11.83 -18.31
CA LEU A 185 13.79 -10.43 -17.94
C LEU A 185 13.43 -10.26 -16.46
N GLY A 186 12.40 -10.96 -15.99
CA GLY A 186 11.99 -10.93 -14.59
C GLY A 186 13.09 -11.40 -13.63
N TRP A 187 13.82 -12.47 -14.01
CA TRP A 187 14.95 -12.99 -13.25
C TRP A 187 16.14 -12.03 -13.20
N ALA A 188 16.66 -11.63 -14.36
CA ALA A 188 17.86 -10.81 -14.49
C ALA A 188 17.71 -9.42 -13.87
N SER A 189 16.48 -8.89 -13.83
CA SER A 189 16.17 -7.59 -13.23
C SER A 189 15.91 -7.64 -11.72
N GLY A 190 16.15 -8.78 -11.07
CA GLY A 190 16.06 -8.95 -9.62
C GLY A 190 14.64 -9.26 -9.09
N GLY A 191 13.80 -9.90 -9.90
CA GLY A 191 12.44 -10.29 -9.51
C GLY A 191 11.45 -9.12 -9.52
N ARG A 192 11.38 -8.41 -10.66
CA ARG A 192 10.44 -7.29 -10.87
C ARG A 192 9.00 -7.70 -10.62
N ARG A 193 8.18 -6.75 -10.16
CA ARG A 193 6.75 -6.97 -9.96
C ARG A 193 6.08 -7.21 -11.31
N ARG A 194 5.03 -8.04 -11.33
CA ARG A 194 4.23 -8.28 -12.54
C ARG A 194 3.83 -7.00 -13.27
N SER A 195 3.39 -5.97 -12.55
CA SER A 195 2.98 -4.69 -13.15
C SER A 195 4.13 -3.92 -13.80
N GLU A 196 5.35 -4.10 -13.29
CA GLU A 196 6.56 -3.49 -13.88
C GLU A 196 6.90 -4.21 -15.19
N ILE A 197 6.81 -5.55 -15.22
CA ILE A 197 7.05 -6.36 -16.42
C ILE A 197 5.97 -6.10 -17.48
N THR A 198 4.69 -6.06 -17.11
CA THR A 198 3.60 -5.86 -18.08
C THR A 198 3.52 -4.41 -18.60
N GLY A 199 4.14 -3.46 -17.91
CA GLY A 199 4.18 -2.05 -18.31
C GLY A 199 5.38 -1.67 -19.17
N LEU A 200 6.31 -2.62 -19.39
CA LEU A 200 7.53 -2.39 -20.16
C LEU A 200 7.19 -2.21 -21.64
N MET A 201 7.69 -1.11 -22.22
CA MET A 201 7.59 -0.79 -23.63
C MET A 201 8.92 -1.06 -24.33
N ARG A 202 8.88 -1.31 -25.64
CA ARG A 202 10.11 -1.48 -26.45
C ARG A 202 11.06 -0.28 -26.31
N ALA A 203 10.52 0.93 -26.10
CA ALA A 203 11.32 2.14 -25.92
C ALA A 203 12.13 2.15 -24.61
N ASP A 204 11.72 1.37 -23.60
CA ASP A 204 12.41 1.30 -22.30
C ASP A 204 13.67 0.41 -22.35
N VAL A 205 13.83 -0.37 -23.42
CA VAL A 205 14.97 -1.28 -23.61
C VAL A 205 15.96 -0.66 -24.59
N SER A 206 17.20 -0.49 -24.16
CA SER A 206 18.27 0.03 -25.02
C SER A 206 19.59 -0.71 -24.78
N LEU A 207 20.40 -0.80 -25.81
CA LEU A 207 21.77 -1.31 -25.73
C LEU A 207 22.79 -0.20 -25.45
N ARG A 208 22.34 1.03 -25.13
CA ARG A 208 23.21 2.21 -25.01
C ARG A 208 24.28 2.04 -23.94
N ASP A 209 23.91 1.49 -22.79
CA ASP A 209 24.85 1.25 -21.69
C ASP A 209 25.77 0.04 -21.98
N PHE A 210 25.27 -1.00 -22.66
CA PHE A 210 26.08 -2.16 -23.05
C PHE A 210 27.17 -1.81 -24.07
N ALA A 211 26.89 -0.88 -25.00
CA ALA A 211 27.88 -0.39 -25.96
C ALA A 211 29.02 0.40 -25.31
N ARG A 212 28.80 0.98 -24.12
CA ARG A 212 29.84 1.67 -23.34
C ARG A 212 30.72 0.69 -22.57
N ASP A 213 30.11 -0.36 -22.03
CA ASP A 213 30.75 -1.27 -21.07
C ASP A 213 31.29 -2.56 -21.74
N GLY A 214 31.15 -2.71 -23.06
CA GLY A 214 31.85 -3.71 -23.88
C GLY A 214 31.31 -5.14 -23.81
N VAL A 215 30.08 -5.33 -23.31
CA VAL A 215 29.45 -6.65 -23.19
C VAL A 215 28.38 -6.78 -24.28
N VAL A 216 28.80 -7.15 -25.49
CA VAL A 216 27.95 -7.75 -26.53
C VAL A 216 28.67 -8.96 -27.11
#